data_AF-A0A1F9P2Y4-F1
#
_entry.id   AF-A0A1F9P2Y4-F1
#
_cell.length_a   1.000
_cell.length_b   1.000
_cell.length_c   1.000
_cell.angle_alpha   90.00
_cell.angle_beta   90.00
_cell.angle_gamma   90.00
#
_symmetry.space_group_name_H-M   'P 1'
#
loop_
_entity.id
_entity.type
_entity.pdbx_description
1 polymer ?
#
loop_
_entity_poly.entity_id
_entity_poly.type
_entity_poly.pdbx_seq_one_letter_code
_entity_poly.pdbx_strand_id
1 'polypeptide(L)'
;MKEIVQQYLQENATGDLVSWKCQLEASHRFSLPLAKTEELILEARLLPARYQRNRDTFSIEQQRKLFHSCVAVIGCGGLGGHIIESLARLGVGKIVAVDPDIFEEHNLNRQILSSVDFLGWSKVALAATRVADINPAITLIPVKAAFTAKNGKELLQNVDLAADALDTVASRLELAEVCEEIKIPLVHGAIAGWFGQVLTQYPGERTLQRLYENLSQSIGAEKKLGNPAFTPAVIAGIEVAEICKVLLGSGQGQTGRIISVNLQDMEMEKIEI
;
A
#
# COMPACT_ATOMS: atom_id res chain seq x y z
N MET A 1 -6.68 31.31 10.44
CA MET A 1 -5.79 30.83 9.36
C MET A 1 -6.48 29.78 8.50
N LYS A 2 -6.94 28.65 9.05
CA LYS A 2 -7.71 27.61 8.34
C LYS A 2 -8.84 28.17 7.45
N GLU A 3 -9.74 28.97 8.01
CA GLU A 3 -10.88 29.55 7.28
C GLU A 3 -10.47 30.38 6.06
N ILE A 4 -9.41 31.19 6.19
CA ILE A 4 -8.89 32.03 5.11
C ILE A 4 -8.35 31.18 3.94
N VAL A 5 -7.65 30.08 4.27
CA VAL A 5 -7.12 29.15 3.26
C VAL A 5 -8.27 28.43 2.56
N GLN A 6 -9.26 27.95 3.31
CA GLN A 6 -10.41 27.25 2.75
C GLN A 6 -11.26 28.17 1.87
N GLN A 7 -11.45 29.42 2.27
CA GLN A 7 -12.12 30.42 1.44
C GLN A 7 -11.37 30.63 0.12
N TYR A 8 -10.04 30.82 0.16
CA TYR A 8 -9.22 30.93 -1.04
C TYR A 8 -9.38 29.70 -1.95
N LEU A 9 -9.33 28.49 -1.39
CA LEU A 9 -9.47 27.25 -2.15
C LEU A 9 -10.86 27.15 -2.80
N GLN A 10 -11.93 27.54 -2.11
CA GLN A 10 -13.29 27.53 -2.64
C GLN A 10 -13.48 28.54 -3.78
N GLU A 11 -12.96 29.76 -3.62
CA GLU A 11 -13.03 30.81 -4.65
C GLU A 11 -12.26 30.46 -5.93
N ASN A 12 -11.25 29.61 -5.82
CA ASN A 12 -10.37 29.22 -6.94
C ASN A 12 -10.59 27.76 -7.41
N ALA A 13 -11.60 27.07 -6.88
CA ALA A 13 -11.99 25.73 -7.33
C ALA A 13 -12.83 25.79 -8.61
N THR A 14 -12.80 24.72 -9.40
CA THR A 14 -13.75 24.52 -10.51
C THR A 14 -14.81 23.52 -10.05
N GLY A 15 -15.97 24.02 -9.63
CA GLY A 15 -16.94 23.20 -8.91
C GLY A 15 -16.36 22.77 -7.56
N ASP A 16 -16.25 21.47 -7.31
CA ASP A 16 -15.61 20.90 -6.12
C ASP A 16 -14.14 20.51 -6.36
N LEU A 17 -13.59 20.74 -7.55
CA LEU A 17 -12.23 20.32 -7.91
C LEU A 17 -11.20 21.42 -7.69
N VAL A 18 -10.12 21.09 -6.98
CA VAL A 18 -8.94 21.94 -6.79
C VAL A 18 -7.81 21.44 -7.69
N SER A 19 -7.44 22.25 -8.69
CA SER A 19 -6.32 21.90 -9.58
C SER A 19 -4.98 21.87 -8.84
N TRP A 20 -4.00 21.13 -9.37
CA TRP A 20 -2.65 21.11 -8.81
C TRP A 20 -2.03 22.52 -8.71
N LYS A 21 -2.27 23.37 -9.72
CA LYS A 21 -1.81 24.76 -9.72
C LYS A 21 -2.39 25.54 -8.54
N CYS A 22 -3.70 25.43 -8.29
CA CYS A 22 -4.36 26.09 -7.16
C CYS A 22 -3.86 25.57 -5.80
N GLN A 23 -3.67 24.25 -5.67
CA GLN A 23 -3.08 23.66 -4.46
C GLN A 23 -1.66 24.18 -4.19
N LEU A 24 -0.82 24.28 -5.23
CA LEU A 24 0.54 24.79 -5.12
C LEU A 24 0.56 26.29 -4.76
N GLU A 25 -0.28 27.09 -5.41
CA GLU A 25 -0.43 28.52 -5.10
C GLU A 25 -0.91 28.75 -3.66
N ALA A 26 -1.87 27.96 -3.17
CA ALA A 26 -2.31 28.00 -1.77
C ALA A 26 -1.16 27.65 -0.80
N SER A 27 -0.43 26.57 -1.09
CA SER A 27 0.72 26.14 -0.29
C SER A 27 1.77 27.24 -0.17
N HIS A 28 2.16 27.89 -1.28
CA HIS A 28 3.10 29.00 -1.27
C HIS A 28 2.55 30.26 -0.60
N ARG A 29 1.32 30.66 -0.94
CA ARG A 29 0.69 31.89 -0.45
C ARG A 29 0.56 31.90 1.08
N PHE A 30 0.27 30.74 1.65
CA PHE A 30 0.03 30.59 3.08
C PHE A 30 1.18 29.89 3.83
N SER A 31 2.31 29.63 3.15
CA SER A 31 3.48 28.94 3.71
C SER A 31 3.13 27.61 4.39
N LEU A 32 2.25 26.82 3.77
CA LEU A 32 1.79 25.53 4.28
C LEU A 32 2.48 24.38 3.54
N PRO A 33 2.85 23.29 4.22
CA PRO A 33 3.22 22.04 3.55
C PRO A 33 2.10 21.58 2.61
N LEU A 34 2.46 20.90 1.51
CA LEU A 34 1.50 20.36 0.55
C LEU A 34 0.52 19.38 1.19
N ALA A 35 1.00 18.54 2.10
CA ALA A 35 0.16 17.64 2.90
C ALA A 35 -0.91 18.41 3.70
N LYS A 36 -0.52 19.50 4.38
CA LYS A 36 -1.46 20.32 5.13
C LYS A 36 -2.45 21.04 4.22
N THR A 37 -1.99 21.45 3.05
CA THR A 37 -2.85 22.07 2.03
C THR A 37 -3.89 21.07 1.50
N GLU A 38 -3.49 19.83 1.22
CA GLU A 38 -4.41 18.76 0.80
C GLU A 38 -5.44 18.42 1.89
N GLU A 39 -5.01 18.34 3.15
CA GLU A 39 -5.91 18.18 4.28
C GLU A 39 -6.99 19.26 4.31
N LEU A 40 -6.61 20.53 4.15
CA LEU A 40 -7.53 21.67 4.14
C LEU A 40 -8.50 21.65 2.95
N ILE A 41 -8.06 21.17 1.78
CA ILE A 41 -8.91 20.94 0.60
C ILE A 41 -10.00 19.93 0.95
N LEU A 42 -9.61 18.77 1.49
CA LEU A 42 -10.54 17.68 1.82
C LEU A 42 -11.49 18.08 2.97
N GLU A 43 -11.00 18.80 3.98
CA GLU A 43 -11.83 19.35 5.06
C GLU A 43 -12.85 20.39 4.57
N ALA A 44 -12.54 21.10 3.48
CA ALA A 44 -13.45 22.06 2.85
C ALA A 44 -14.51 21.38 1.96
N ARG A 45 -14.56 20.04 1.95
CA ARG A 45 -15.37 19.21 1.03
C ARG A 45 -15.05 19.48 -0.44
N LEU A 46 -13.80 19.80 -0.72
CA LEU A 46 -13.25 19.89 -2.06
C LEU A 46 -12.38 18.66 -2.33
N LEU A 47 -12.10 18.39 -3.61
CA LEU A 47 -11.31 17.27 -4.05
C LEU A 47 -10.10 17.75 -4.86
N PRO A 48 -8.86 17.37 -4.49
CA PRO A 48 -7.72 17.55 -5.37
C PRO A 48 -7.99 16.88 -6.73
N ALA A 49 -7.84 17.62 -7.83
CA ALA A 49 -8.22 17.18 -9.17
C ALA A 49 -7.50 15.90 -9.62
N ARG A 50 -6.35 15.57 -9.00
CA ARG A 50 -5.66 14.28 -9.20
C ARG A 50 -6.55 13.07 -8.91
N TYR A 51 -7.50 13.18 -7.99
CA TYR A 51 -8.41 12.09 -7.61
C TYR A 51 -9.74 12.11 -8.38
N GLN A 52 -9.94 13.04 -9.33
CA GLN A 52 -11.21 13.23 -10.02
C GLN A 52 -11.72 11.96 -10.74
N ARG A 53 -10.80 11.08 -11.18
CA ARG A 53 -11.14 9.84 -11.88
C ARG A 53 -11.66 8.74 -10.96
N ASN A 54 -11.55 8.93 -9.64
CA ASN A 54 -12.03 8.00 -8.62
C ASN A 54 -13.28 8.52 -7.90
N ARG A 55 -13.76 9.74 -8.22
CA ARG A 55 -14.77 10.47 -7.42
C ARG A 55 -16.12 9.73 -7.27
N ASP A 56 -16.49 8.93 -8.26
CA ASP A 56 -17.74 8.15 -8.24
C ASP A 56 -17.56 6.82 -7.51
N THR A 57 -16.32 6.39 -7.27
CA THR A 57 -15.97 5.20 -6.50
C THR A 57 -15.69 5.53 -5.04
N PHE A 58 -14.96 6.62 -4.80
CA PHE A 58 -14.64 7.15 -3.47
C PHE A 58 -15.19 8.57 -3.34
N SER A 59 -16.15 8.74 -2.44
CA SER A 59 -16.61 10.06 -2.02
C SER A 59 -15.46 10.90 -1.44
N ILE A 60 -15.64 12.22 -1.36
CA ILE A 60 -14.65 13.13 -0.76
C ILE A 60 -14.33 12.73 0.68
N GLU A 61 -15.31 12.24 1.44
CA GLU A 61 -15.07 11.77 2.81
C GLU A 61 -14.26 10.47 2.86
N GLN A 62 -14.49 9.55 1.91
CA GLN A 62 -13.65 8.34 1.79
C GLN A 62 -12.23 8.69 1.34
N GLN A 63 -12.08 9.62 0.40
CA GLN A 63 -10.77 10.14 0.01
C GLN A 63 -10.06 10.82 1.20
N ARG A 64 -10.80 11.56 2.03
CA ARG A 64 -10.30 12.13 3.28
C ARG A 64 -9.86 11.04 4.24
N LYS A 65 -10.61 9.94 4.37
CA LYS A 65 -10.22 8.79 5.20
C LYS A 65 -8.92 8.16 4.72
N LEU A 66 -8.79 7.88 3.42
CA LEU A 66 -7.54 7.39 2.82
C LEU A 66 -6.38 8.33 3.11
N PHE A 67 -6.58 9.64 2.96
CA PHE A 67 -5.54 10.64 3.24
C PHE A 67 -5.11 10.68 4.71
N HIS A 68 -5.96 10.28 5.66
CA HIS A 68 -5.57 10.17 7.07
C HIS A 68 -5.01 8.80 7.44
N SER A 69 -5.06 7.83 6.53
CA SER A 69 -4.57 6.48 6.78
C SER A 69 -3.05 6.35 6.67
N CYS A 70 -2.51 5.44 7.46
CA CYS A 70 -1.13 5.01 7.48
C CYS A 70 -1.05 3.51 7.18
N VAL A 71 -0.36 3.14 6.09
CA VAL A 71 -0.14 1.74 5.70
C VAL A 71 1.34 1.41 5.80
N ALA A 72 1.68 0.32 6.49
CA ALA A 72 3.03 -0.23 6.43
C ALA A 72 3.11 -1.25 5.29
N VAL A 73 4.06 -1.09 4.38
CA VAL A 73 4.36 -2.06 3.30
C VAL A 73 5.67 -2.74 3.65
N ILE A 74 5.59 -4.04 3.95
CA ILE A 74 6.73 -4.85 4.39
C ILE A 74 7.25 -5.64 3.20
N GLY A 75 8.41 -5.23 2.69
CA GLY A 75 8.96 -5.66 1.40
C GLY A 75 8.64 -4.66 0.28
N CYS A 76 9.67 -4.21 -0.43
CA CYS A 76 9.60 -3.26 -1.55
C CYS A 76 10.00 -3.91 -2.89
N GLY A 77 9.80 -5.23 -2.99
CA GLY A 77 10.10 -6.02 -4.19
C GLY A 77 9.02 -5.92 -5.27
N GLY A 78 8.71 -7.06 -5.91
CA GLY A 78 7.73 -7.11 -7.00
C GLY A 78 6.34 -6.63 -6.55
N LEU A 79 5.77 -7.27 -5.53
CA LEU A 79 4.47 -6.88 -4.97
C LEU A 79 4.53 -5.48 -4.34
N GLY A 80 5.44 -5.29 -3.39
CA GLY A 80 5.56 -4.07 -2.60
C GLY A 80 5.71 -2.80 -3.43
N GLY A 81 6.50 -2.83 -4.51
CA GLY A 81 6.64 -1.68 -5.42
C GLY A 81 5.31 -1.28 -6.07
N HIS A 82 4.51 -2.25 -6.52
CA HIS A 82 3.18 -1.98 -7.09
C HIS A 82 2.17 -1.51 -6.04
N ILE A 83 2.24 -2.06 -4.81
CA ILE A 83 1.40 -1.61 -3.68
C ILE A 83 1.71 -0.14 -3.37
N ILE A 84 2.98 0.21 -3.17
CA ILE A 84 3.42 1.58 -2.86
C ILE A 84 2.97 2.57 -3.93
N GLU A 85 3.23 2.26 -5.21
CA GLU A 85 2.83 3.10 -6.35
C GLU A 85 1.30 3.33 -6.35
N SER A 86 0.52 2.28 -6.11
CA SER A 86 -0.96 2.36 -6.13
C SER A 86 -1.51 3.13 -4.94
N LEU A 87 -1.01 2.87 -3.72
CA LEU A 87 -1.40 3.62 -2.52
C LEU A 87 -1.07 5.11 -2.68
N ALA A 88 0.06 5.44 -3.31
CA ALA A 88 0.44 6.82 -3.57
C ALA A 88 -0.53 7.54 -4.51
N ARG A 89 -0.95 6.86 -5.58
CA ARG A 89 -1.93 7.35 -6.56
C ARG A 89 -3.34 7.46 -5.97
N LEU A 90 -3.68 6.59 -5.03
CA LEU A 90 -4.94 6.61 -4.28
C LEU A 90 -4.98 7.68 -3.18
N GLY A 91 -3.84 8.31 -2.87
CA GLY A 91 -3.77 9.36 -1.86
C GLY A 91 -3.83 8.83 -0.43
N VAL A 92 -3.27 7.64 -0.17
CA VAL A 92 -3.04 7.19 1.21
C VAL A 92 -1.96 8.08 1.83
N GLY A 93 -2.30 8.78 2.92
CA GLY A 93 -1.51 9.92 3.39
C GLY A 93 -0.13 9.56 3.90
N LYS A 94 0.02 8.37 4.49
CA LYS A 94 1.31 7.89 4.99
C LYS A 94 1.56 6.44 4.59
N ILE A 95 2.77 6.19 4.10
CA ILE A 95 3.26 4.85 3.76
C ILE A 95 4.56 4.63 4.53
N VAL A 96 4.63 3.59 5.37
CA VAL A 96 5.89 3.15 5.99
C VAL A 96 6.43 1.99 5.16
N ALA A 97 7.51 2.21 4.42
CA ALA A 97 8.08 1.18 3.55
C ALA A 97 9.30 0.55 4.22
N VAL A 98 9.28 -0.76 4.43
CA VAL A 98 10.34 -1.49 5.14
C VAL A 98 10.96 -2.53 4.20
N ASP A 99 12.24 -2.36 3.87
CA ASP A 99 13.00 -3.33 3.07
C ASP A 99 14.51 -3.13 3.29
N PRO A 100 15.29 -4.20 3.57
CA PRO A 100 16.73 -4.09 3.81
C PRO A 100 17.56 -3.89 2.52
N ASP A 101 17.00 -4.25 1.37
CA ASP A 101 17.75 -4.52 0.16
C ASP A 101 18.03 -3.26 -0.67
N ILE A 102 18.80 -3.51 -1.71
CA ILE A 102 19.09 -2.63 -2.84
C ILE A 102 18.55 -3.25 -4.13
N PHE A 103 18.47 -2.49 -5.22
CA PHE A 103 18.13 -3.06 -6.52
C PHE A 103 19.32 -3.78 -7.14
N GLU A 104 19.07 -4.99 -7.61
CA GLU A 104 20.01 -5.81 -8.36
C GLU A 104 19.46 -6.14 -9.76
N GLU A 105 20.32 -6.58 -10.68
CA GLU A 105 19.92 -6.83 -12.08
C GLU A 105 18.71 -7.77 -12.21
N HIS A 106 18.65 -8.81 -11.36
CA HIS A 106 17.56 -9.77 -11.35
C HIS A 106 16.21 -9.18 -10.86
N ASN A 107 16.19 -7.92 -10.43
CA ASN A 107 14.97 -7.20 -10.06
C ASN A 107 14.32 -6.50 -11.26
N LEU A 108 15.11 -6.17 -12.29
CA LEU A 108 14.66 -5.45 -13.49
C LEU A 108 13.53 -6.14 -14.23
N ASN A 109 13.38 -7.45 -14.06
CA ASN A 109 12.35 -8.23 -14.75
C ASN A 109 10.93 -7.99 -14.22
N ARG A 110 10.76 -7.50 -12.98
CA ARG A 110 9.45 -7.49 -12.30
C ARG A 110 9.23 -6.41 -11.24
N GLN A 111 10.28 -5.73 -10.77
CA GLN A 111 10.14 -4.72 -9.72
C GLN A 111 9.97 -3.35 -10.37
N ILE A 112 8.75 -2.82 -10.35
CA ILE A 112 8.38 -1.57 -11.06
C ILE A 112 9.24 -0.35 -10.70
N LEU A 113 9.82 -0.33 -9.50
CA LEU A 113 10.69 0.75 -9.04
C LEU A 113 12.14 0.61 -9.52
N SER A 114 12.54 -0.56 -10.03
CA SER A 114 13.91 -0.78 -10.51
C SER A 114 14.12 -0.24 -11.93
N SER A 115 15.33 0.23 -12.22
CA SER A 115 15.80 0.56 -13.56
C SER A 115 17.32 0.36 -13.63
N VAL A 116 17.89 0.37 -14.84
CA VAL A 116 19.35 0.25 -15.05
C VAL A 116 20.11 1.34 -14.28
N ASP A 117 19.56 2.56 -14.22
CA ASP A 117 20.19 3.71 -13.53
C ASP A 117 20.16 3.58 -12.00
N PHE A 118 19.29 2.72 -11.46
CA PHE A 118 19.07 2.57 -10.02
C PHE A 118 19.63 1.27 -9.44
N LEU A 119 20.40 0.51 -10.21
CA LEU A 119 21.14 -0.64 -9.67
C LEU A 119 22.09 -0.19 -8.55
N GLY A 120 22.08 -0.92 -7.43
CA GLY A 120 22.84 -0.59 -6.22
C GLY A 120 22.14 0.39 -5.26
N TRP A 121 21.02 1.01 -5.67
CA TRP A 121 20.29 1.95 -4.82
C TRP A 121 19.37 1.22 -3.85
N SER A 122 19.16 1.79 -2.67
CA SER A 122 18.21 1.25 -1.69
C SER A 122 16.78 1.29 -2.21
N LYS A 123 16.07 0.16 -2.08
CA LYS A 123 14.68 0.03 -2.55
C LYS A 123 13.76 1.05 -1.88
N VAL A 124 13.82 1.15 -0.55
CA VAL A 124 13.00 2.09 0.21
C VAL A 124 13.32 3.56 -0.09
N ALA A 125 14.59 3.90 -0.31
CA ALA A 125 14.98 5.28 -0.62
C ALA A 125 14.40 5.71 -1.97
N LEU A 126 14.49 4.85 -2.99
CA LEU A 126 13.92 5.13 -4.30
C LEU A 126 12.40 5.13 -4.28
N ALA A 127 11.76 4.26 -3.49
CA ALA A 127 10.33 4.30 -3.26
C ALA A 127 9.88 5.67 -2.73
N ALA A 128 10.64 6.26 -1.79
CA ALA A 128 10.34 7.59 -1.26
C ALA A 128 10.41 8.68 -2.35
N THR A 129 11.46 8.65 -3.17
CA THR A 129 11.61 9.56 -4.32
C THR A 129 10.44 9.39 -5.30
N ARG A 130 10.07 8.15 -5.61
CA ARG A 130 8.98 7.86 -6.54
C ARG A 130 7.63 8.35 -6.01
N VAL A 131 7.34 8.14 -4.73
CA VAL A 131 6.10 8.63 -4.12
C VAL A 131 6.02 10.15 -4.16
N ALA A 132 7.12 10.85 -3.85
CA ALA A 132 7.17 12.31 -3.92
C ALA A 132 6.94 12.86 -5.34
N ASP A 133 7.41 12.15 -6.37
CA ASP A 133 7.18 12.47 -7.79
C ASP A 133 5.70 12.31 -8.19
N ILE A 134 5.03 11.24 -7.73
CA ILE A 134 3.62 10.98 -8.04
C ILE A 134 2.69 11.92 -7.27
N ASN A 135 2.89 12.01 -5.97
CA ASN A 135 2.00 12.67 -5.05
C ASN A 135 2.78 13.32 -3.89
N PRO A 136 3.23 14.57 -4.08
CA PRO A 136 4.03 15.27 -3.06
C PRO A 136 3.21 15.72 -1.84
N ALA A 137 1.90 15.48 -1.81
CA ALA A 137 1.05 15.77 -0.65
C ALA A 137 1.01 14.61 0.36
N ILE A 138 1.49 13.42 0.00
CA ILE A 138 1.58 12.28 0.92
C ILE A 138 3.02 12.05 1.37
N THR A 139 3.21 11.25 2.41
CA THR A 139 4.53 10.96 2.99
C THR A 139 4.85 9.48 2.89
N LEU A 140 5.98 9.14 2.25
CA LEU A 140 6.59 7.83 2.43
C LEU A 140 7.75 7.93 3.42
N ILE A 141 7.75 7.05 4.43
CA ILE A 141 8.81 6.91 5.43
C ILE A 141 9.64 5.67 5.03
N PRO A 142 10.86 5.85 4.50
CA PRO A 142 11.71 4.74 4.12
C PRO A 142 12.45 4.17 5.33
N VAL A 143 12.33 2.87 5.57
CA VAL A 143 13.04 2.17 6.64
C VAL A 143 13.90 1.06 6.04
N LYS A 144 15.22 1.32 5.96
CA LYS A 144 16.18 0.35 5.44
C LYS A 144 16.57 -0.67 6.53
N ALA A 145 15.67 -1.62 6.78
CA ALA A 145 15.88 -2.69 7.75
C ALA A 145 15.08 -3.94 7.35
N ALA A 146 15.53 -5.10 7.82
CA ALA A 146 14.73 -6.31 7.77
C ALA A 146 13.63 -6.23 8.85
N PHE A 147 12.41 -6.63 8.49
CA PHE A 147 11.34 -6.78 9.48
C PHE A 147 11.61 -8.01 10.35
N THR A 148 11.41 -7.86 11.66
CA THR A 148 11.54 -8.94 12.66
C THR A 148 10.55 -8.71 13.80
N ALA A 149 10.28 -9.71 14.63
CA ALA A 149 9.46 -9.58 15.83
C ALA A 149 10.06 -8.58 16.83
N LYS A 150 11.39 -8.38 16.80
CA LYS A 150 12.10 -7.49 17.72
C LYS A 150 11.84 -6.00 17.42
N ASN A 151 11.77 -5.64 16.14
CA ASN A 151 11.53 -4.26 15.70
C ASN A 151 10.10 -4.01 15.23
N GLY A 152 9.31 -5.06 14.96
CA GLY A 152 8.01 -4.96 14.32
C GLY A 152 7.02 -4.05 15.07
N LYS A 153 6.99 -4.09 16.40
CA LYS A 153 6.10 -3.23 17.20
C LYS A 153 6.40 -1.74 17.02
N GLU A 154 7.68 -1.39 16.95
CA GLU A 154 8.12 -0.01 16.73
C GLU A 154 7.81 0.42 15.30
N LEU A 155 8.13 -0.44 14.32
CA LEU A 155 7.89 -0.18 12.90
C LEU A 155 6.40 0.01 12.57
N LEU A 156 5.53 -0.73 13.25
CA LEU A 156 4.08 -0.71 13.04
C LEU A 156 3.35 0.22 14.01
N GLN A 157 4.06 1.06 14.76
CA GLN A 157 3.45 2.00 15.66
C GLN A 157 2.67 3.08 14.87
N ASN A 158 1.41 3.32 15.25
CA ASN A 158 0.52 4.28 14.58
C ASN A 158 0.26 3.96 13.09
N VAL A 159 0.32 2.68 12.73
CA VAL A 159 -0.08 2.17 11.43
C VAL A 159 -1.51 1.63 11.53
N ASP A 160 -2.36 1.92 10.54
CA ASP A 160 -3.74 1.43 10.52
C ASP A 160 -3.85 0.01 9.96
N LEU A 161 -2.90 -0.39 9.10
CA LEU A 161 -2.85 -1.69 8.43
C LEU A 161 -1.44 -2.02 7.94
N ALA A 162 -1.05 -3.30 8.03
CA ALA A 162 0.15 -3.82 7.36
C ALA A 162 -0.20 -4.54 6.05
N ALA A 163 0.61 -4.31 5.02
CA ALA A 163 0.60 -5.02 3.75
C ALA A 163 1.87 -5.88 3.68
N ASP A 164 1.69 -7.19 3.52
CA ASP A 164 2.75 -8.18 3.45
C ASP A 164 3.12 -8.49 2.00
N ALA A 165 4.33 -8.06 1.64
CA ALA A 165 4.98 -8.33 0.38
C ALA A 165 6.32 -9.08 0.57
N LEU A 166 6.41 -9.91 1.62
CA LEU A 166 7.59 -10.71 1.95
C LEU A 166 7.67 -12.00 1.13
N ASP A 167 8.88 -12.52 0.98
CA ASP A 167 9.20 -13.67 0.11
C ASP A 167 9.47 -14.98 0.88
N THR A 168 9.38 -14.98 2.21
CA THR A 168 9.53 -16.19 3.02
C THR A 168 8.34 -16.43 3.95
N VAL A 169 7.93 -17.69 4.08
CA VAL A 169 6.87 -18.09 5.01
C VAL A 169 7.20 -17.68 6.45
N ALA A 170 8.46 -17.81 6.87
CA ALA A 170 8.88 -17.46 8.22
C ALA A 170 8.66 -15.98 8.54
N SER A 171 9.09 -15.08 7.65
CA SER A 171 8.90 -13.63 7.84
C SER A 171 7.43 -13.21 7.72
N ARG A 172 6.64 -13.87 6.85
CA ARG A 172 5.19 -13.67 6.74
C ARG A 172 4.47 -14.00 8.04
N LEU A 173 4.81 -15.14 8.66
CA LEU A 173 4.25 -15.55 9.95
C LEU A 173 4.69 -14.61 11.09
N GLU A 174 5.95 -14.17 11.08
CA GLU A 174 6.46 -13.22 12.07
C GLU A 174 5.72 -11.87 12.00
N LEU A 175 5.47 -11.34 10.80
CA LEU A 175 4.64 -10.15 10.60
C LEU A 175 3.20 -10.36 11.11
N ALA A 176 2.61 -11.51 10.80
CA ALA A 176 1.26 -11.85 11.24
C ALA A 176 1.12 -11.92 12.76
N GLU A 177 2.14 -12.44 13.45
CA GLU A 177 2.19 -12.47 14.92
C GLU A 177 2.29 -11.07 15.51
N VAL A 178 3.14 -10.21 14.95
CA VAL A 178 3.26 -8.82 15.42
C VAL A 178 1.94 -8.06 15.20
N CYS A 179 1.32 -8.17 14.02
CA CYS A 179 0.01 -7.55 13.73
C CYS A 179 -1.07 -8.02 14.70
N GLU A 180 -1.10 -9.32 15.02
CA GLU A 180 -2.01 -9.88 16.02
C GLU A 180 -1.75 -9.32 17.41
N GLU A 181 -0.50 -9.14 17.80
CA GLU A 181 -0.14 -8.60 19.11
C GLU A 181 -0.57 -7.14 19.28
N ILE A 182 -0.33 -6.31 18.25
CA ILE A 182 -0.65 -4.87 18.28
C ILE A 182 -2.06 -4.53 17.77
N LYS A 183 -2.85 -5.55 17.41
CA LYS A 183 -4.25 -5.45 16.99
C LYS A 183 -4.48 -4.57 15.76
N ILE A 184 -3.63 -4.71 14.74
CA ILE A 184 -3.88 -4.12 13.42
C ILE A 184 -4.20 -5.20 12.37
N PRO A 185 -5.03 -4.89 11.36
CA PRO A 185 -5.24 -5.78 10.22
C PRO A 185 -3.96 -6.00 9.40
N LEU A 186 -3.91 -7.16 8.75
CA LEU A 186 -2.89 -7.56 7.79
C LEU A 186 -3.56 -7.91 6.45
N VAL A 187 -3.04 -7.39 5.35
CA VAL A 187 -3.33 -7.88 4.00
C VAL A 187 -2.09 -8.60 3.49
N HIS A 188 -2.24 -9.87 3.15
CA HIS A 188 -1.18 -10.75 2.70
C HIS A 188 -1.29 -11.02 1.21
N GLY A 189 -0.17 -10.86 0.50
CA GLY A 189 0.03 -11.32 -0.87
C GLY A 189 1.17 -12.32 -0.98
N ALA A 190 1.01 -13.33 -1.85
CA ALA A 190 2.11 -14.19 -2.26
C ALA A 190 1.97 -14.56 -3.74
N ILE A 191 3.10 -14.84 -4.40
CA ILE A 191 3.18 -15.13 -5.84
C ILE A 191 4.14 -16.27 -6.14
N ALA A 192 3.83 -17.04 -7.18
CA ALA A 192 4.72 -18.06 -7.75
C ALA A 192 4.35 -18.33 -9.21
N GLY A 193 5.20 -17.94 -10.16
CA GLY A 193 4.95 -18.17 -11.59
C GLY A 193 3.66 -17.48 -12.04
N TRP A 194 2.69 -18.27 -12.49
CA TRP A 194 1.35 -17.82 -12.92
C TRP A 194 0.34 -17.67 -11.77
N PHE A 195 0.73 -18.05 -10.55
CA PHE A 195 -0.19 -18.13 -9.43
C PHE A 195 0.06 -17.00 -8.44
N GLY A 196 -1.00 -16.59 -7.77
CA GLY A 196 -0.92 -15.74 -6.60
C GLY A 196 -2.06 -15.98 -5.64
N GLN A 197 -1.91 -15.45 -4.44
CA GLN A 197 -2.93 -15.52 -3.42
C GLN A 197 -3.00 -14.21 -2.64
N VAL A 198 -4.22 -13.84 -2.23
CA VAL A 198 -4.46 -12.69 -1.35
C VAL A 198 -5.34 -13.10 -0.18
N LEU A 199 -4.98 -12.65 1.02
CA LEU A 199 -5.73 -12.88 2.25
C LEU A 199 -5.82 -11.58 3.05
N THR A 200 -6.98 -11.30 3.61
CA THR A 200 -7.16 -10.26 4.63
C THR A 200 -7.34 -10.94 5.99
N GLN A 201 -6.52 -10.57 6.96
CA GLN A 201 -6.57 -11.05 8.34
C GLN A 201 -6.84 -9.89 9.29
N TYR A 202 -7.94 -9.95 10.02
CA TYR A 202 -8.24 -9.04 11.12
C TYR A 202 -7.69 -9.57 12.44
N PRO A 203 -7.51 -8.70 13.46
CA PRO A 203 -7.11 -9.12 14.80
C PRO A 203 -8.02 -10.21 15.36
N GLY A 204 -7.42 -11.31 15.81
CA GLY A 204 -8.07 -12.48 16.40
C GLY A 204 -8.29 -13.66 15.44
N GLU A 205 -8.14 -13.49 14.12
CA GLU A 205 -8.53 -14.52 13.14
C GLU A 205 -7.46 -15.58 12.87
N ARG A 206 -6.18 -15.17 12.92
CA ARG A 206 -5.00 -16.03 12.70
C ARG A 206 -5.08 -16.92 11.45
N THR A 207 -5.74 -16.43 10.39
CA THR A 207 -6.01 -17.18 9.15
C THR A 207 -4.72 -17.52 8.40
N LEU A 208 -3.73 -16.62 8.40
CA LEU A 208 -2.45 -16.84 7.73
C LEU A 208 -1.63 -17.95 8.42
N GLN A 209 -1.68 -18.01 9.75
CA GLN A 209 -1.06 -19.09 10.51
C GLN A 209 -1.71 -20.43 10.16
N ARG A 210 -3.04 -20.53 10.18
CA ARG A 210 -3.78 -21.75 9.81
C ARG A 210 -3.49 -22.21 8.38
N LEU A 211 -3.40 -21.27 7.44
CA LEU A 211 -3.00 -21.55 6.06
C LEU A 211 -1.65 -22.27 6.00
N TYR A 212 -0.61 -21.71 6.64
CA TYR A 212 0.74 -22.26 6.54
C TYR A 212 0.99 -23.49 7.43
N GLU A 213 0.25 -23.67 8.53
CA GLU A 213 0.25 -24.91 9.31
C GLU A 213 -0.19 -26.11 8.45
N ASN A 214 -1.24 -25.92 7.65
CA ASN A 214 -1.75 -26.93 6.73
C ASN A 214 -0.85 -27.17 5.50
N LEU A 215 0.03 -26.21 5.16
CA LEU A 215 0.95 -26.27 4.02
C LEU A 215 2.33 -26.86 4.35
N SER A 216 2.51 -27.42 5.55
CA SER A 216 3.79 -27.95 6.07
C SER A 216 4.48 -29.05 5.21
N GLN A 217 3.99 -29.36 4.00
CA GLN A 217 4.59 -30.28 3.03
C GLN A 217 5.00 -29.67 1.66
N SER A 218 4.74 -28.39 1.34
CA SER A 218 4.99 -27.84 -0.01
C SER A 218 5.89 -26.59 -0.02
N ILE A 219 7.13 -26.72 0.47
CA ILE A 219 8.12 -25.64 0.44
C ILE A 219 8.70 -25.48 -0.98
N GLY A 220 8.63 -24.26 -1.56
CA GLY A 220 9.57 -23.81 -2.60
C GLY A 220 9.05 -23.63 -4.03
N ALA A 221 7.73 -23.54 -4.26
CA ALA A 221 7.18 -23.27 -5.60
C ALA A 221 7.69 -21.95 -6.21
N GLU A 222 7.85 -20.89 -5.39
CA GLU A 222 8.29 -19.55 -5.83
C GLU A 222 9.70 -19.57 -6.45
N LYS A 223 10.64 -20.33 -5.87
CA LYS A 223 12.02 -20.45 -6.36
C LYS A 223 12.15 -21.32 -7.62
N LYS A 224 11.22 -22.24 -7.84
CA LYS A 224 11.22 -23.11 -9.04
C LYS A 224 10.53 -22.47 -10.23
N LEU A 225 9.46 -21.70 -10.00
CA LEU A 225 8.64 -21.13 -11.07
C LEU A 225 9.05 -19.71 -11.47
N GLY A 226 9.81 -19.01 -10.61
CA GLY A 226 10.16 -17.61 -10.83
C GLY A 226 8.94 -16.69 -10.71
N ASN A 227 9.12 -15.41 -11.03
CA ASN A 227 8.07 -14.39 -10.88
C ASN A 227 8.03 -13.51 -12.15
N PRO A 228 7.16 -13.84 -13.13
CA PRO A 228 6.89 -13.00 -14.29
C PRO A 228 6.40 -11.61 -13.89
N ALA A 229 6.66 -10.58 -14.70
CA ALA A 229 6.35 -9.19 -14.34
C ALA A 229 4.86 -8.91 -14.10
N PHE A 230 3.97 -9.64 -14.79
CA PHE A 230 2.52 -9.44 -14.68
C PHE A 230 1.95 -9.96 -13.36
N THR A 231 2.52 -11.02 -12.78
CA THR A 231 2.00 -11.66 -11.57
C THR A 231 2.00 -10.70 -10.37
N PRO A 232 3.12 -10.06 -9.99
CA PRO A 232 3.09 -9.10 -8.89
C PRO A 232 2.17 -7.91 -9.18
N ALA A 233 2.06 -7.45 -10.44
CA ALA A 233 1.19 -6.33 -10.78
C ALA A 233 -0.29 -6.65 -10.52
N VAL A 234 -0.76 -7.83 -10.95
CA VAL A 234 -2.15 -8.25 -10.74
C VAL A 234 -2.44 -8.47 -9.25
N ILE A 235 -1.57 -9.21 -8.56
CA ILE A 235 -1.79 -9.58 -7.16
C ILE A 235 -1.71 -8.35 -6.24
N ALA A 236 -0.75 -7.45 -6.46
CA ALA A 236 -0.70 -6.17 -5.75
C ALA A 236 -1.96 -5.33 -5.97
N GLY A 237 -2.57 -5.37 -7.16
CA GLY A 237 -3.85 -4.71 -7.42
C GLY A 237 -4.98 -5.26 -6.56
N ILE A 238 -5.02 -6.58 -6.36
CA ILE A 238 -6.00 -7.23 -5.49
C ILE A 238 -5.71 -6.90 -4.01
N GLU A 239 -4.45 -6.94 -3.58
CA GLU A 239 -4.05 -6.52 -2.23
C GLU A 239 -4.47 -5.07 -1.93
N VAL A 240 -4.19 -4.14 -2.84
CA VAL A 240 -4.58 -2.73 -2.69
C VAL A 240 -6.10 -2.56 -2.62
N ALA A 241 -6.86 -3.36 -3.37
CA ALA A 241 -8.32 -3.37 -3.25
C ALA A 241 -8.78 -3.85 -1.86
N GLU A 242 -8.14 -4.88 -1.28
CA GLU A 242 -8.39 -5.31 0.10
C GLU A 242 -8.01 -4.22 1.11
N ILE A 243 -6.83 -3.60 0.97
CA ILE A 243 -6.36 -2.50 1.82
C ILE A 243 -7.39 -1.37 1.84
N CYS A 244 -7.85 -0.91 0.68
CA CYS A 244 -8.88 0.12 0.59
C CYS A 244 -10.18 -0.29 1.30
N LYS A 245 -10.64 -1.53 1.16
CA LYS A 245 -11.84 -2.00 1.87
C LYS A 245 -11.65 -2.02 3.38
N VAL A 246 -10.47 -2.40 3.88
CA VAL A 246 -10.17 -2.39 5.31
C VAL A 246 -10.15 -0.95 5.82
N LEU A 247 -9.37 -0.06 5.18
CA LEU A 247 -9.26 1.35 5.57
C LEU A 247 -10.61 2.05 5.53
N LEU A 248 -11.45 1.76 4.53
CA LEU A 248 -12.78 2.37 4.39
C LEU A 248 -13.85 1.72 5.28
N GLY A 249 -13.60 0.55 5.85
CA GLY A 249 -14.54 -0.18 6.69
C GLY A 249 -15.61 -0.95 5.91
N SER A 250 -15.44 -1.13 4.60
CA SER A 250 -16.36 -1.87 3.72
C SER A 250 -16.00 -3.36 3.57
N GLY A 251 -14.99 -3.85 4.29
CA GLY A 251 -14.45 -5.21 4.18
C GLY A 251 -14.81 -6.19 5.31
N GLN A 252 -15.49 -5.76 6.38
CA GLN A 252 -15.65 -6.50 7.65
C GLN A 252 -16.45 -7.83 7.59
N GLY A 253 -16.79 -8.37 6.41
CA GLY A 253 -17.57 -9.61 6.25
C GLY A 253 -16.98 -10.60 5.25
N GLN A 254 -15.71 -10.47 4.88
CA GLN A 254 -15.06 -11.26 3.84
C GLN A 254 -13.76 -11.91 4.33
N THR A 255 -13.78 -12.40 5.57
CA THR A 255 -12.61 -12.95 6.27
C THR A 255 -12.64 -14.47 6.32
N GLY A 256 -11.60 -15.10 6.87
CA GLY A 256 -11.52 -16.57 6.98
C GLY A 256 -11.31 -17.29 5.65
N ARG A 257 -10.93 -16.57 4.60
CA ARG A 257 -10.80 -17.12 3.24
C ARG A 257 -9.62 -16.50 2.48
N ILE A 258 -9.13 -17.25 1.52
CA ILE A 258 -8.06 -16.84 0.60
C ILE A 258 -8.65 -16.65 -0.78
N ILE A 259 -8.18 -15.61 -1.47
CA ILE A 259 -8.37 -15.43 -2.89
C ILE A 259 -7.21 -16.12 -3.60
N SER A 260 -7.47 -17.24 -4.26
CA SER A 260 -6.51 -17.91 -5.14
C SER A 260 -6.66 -17.38 -6.55
N VAL A 261 -5.54 -17.07 -7.22
CA VAL A 261 -5.51 -16.52 -8.57
C VAL A 261 -4.61 -17.38 -9.44
N ASN A 262 -5.16 -17.91 -10.52
CA ASN A 262 -4.46 -18.63 -11.56
C ASN A 262 -4.49 -17.79 -12.84
N LEU A 263 -3.38 -17.12 -13.15
CA LEU A 263 -3.27 -16.26 -14.35
C LEU A 263 -3.01 -17.06 -15.63
N GLN A 264 -2.69 -18.35 -15.52
CA GLN A 264 -2.52 -19.22 -16.68
C GLN A 264 -3.89 -19.56 -17.29
N ASP A 265 -4.85 -19.90 -16.44
CA ASP A 265 -6.21 -20.27 -16.84
C ASP A 265 -7.23 -19.12 -16.65
N MET A 266 -6.78 -17.98 -16.13
CA MET A 266 -7.59 -16.79 -15.82
C MET A 266 -8.72 -17.05 -14.80
N GLU A 267 -8.41 -17.84 -13.78
CA GLU A 267 -9.35 -18.23 -12.72
C GLU A 267 -9.05 -17.50 -11.40
N MET A 268 -10.11 -17.13 -10.69
CA MET A 268 -10.05 -16.51 -9.37
C MET A 268 -11.06 -17.18 -8.46
N GLU A 269 -10.58 -17.85 -7.43
CA GLU A 269 -11.40 -18.65 -6.51
C GLU A 269 -11.27 -18.15 -5.08
N LYS A 270 -12.34 -18.34 -4.29
CA LYS A 270 -12.34 -18.10 -2.85
C LYS A 270 -12.30 -19.43 -2.14
N ILE A 271 -11.29 -19.63 -1.30
CA ILE A 271 -11.06 -20.86 -0.54
C ILE A 271 -11.19 -20.53 0.94
N GLU A 272 -12.10 -21.20 1.65
CA GLU A 272 -12.32 -21.03 3.10
C GLU A 272 -11.22 -21.78 3.91
N ILE A 273 -10.84 -21.23 5.07
CA ILE A 273 -9.75 -21.71 5.95
C ILE A 273 -10.25 -22.03 7.37
#